data_AF-A0A522Z2F3-F1
#
_entry.id   AF-A0A522Z2F3-F1
#
_cell.length_a   1.000
_cell.length_b   1.000
_cell.length_c   1.000
_cell.angle_alpha   90.00
_cell.angle_beta   90.00
_cell.angle_gamma   90.00
#
_symmetry.space_group_name_H-M   'P 1'
#
loop_
_entity.id
_entity.type
_entity.pdbx_description
1 polymer ?
#
loop_
_entity_poly.entity_id
_entity_poly.type
_entity_poly.pdbx_seq_one_letter_code
_entity_poly.pdbx_strand_id
1 'polypeptide(L)'
;MQNLSKKQESNKGTLTEFDGIIHLSDADQITIDELEGAAKSAGSVREWQKTKDLLEQKATSAIEPYVLAILEENKVDPDSQYQNIGQINSVLQKILSSLPAQTTCYFRAGKAYLRISHEMGDVGNLFFKSLFYNVLKNFGEDYHIQTQENTICAICRI
;
A
#
# COMPACT_ATOMS: atom_id res chain seq x y z
N MET A 1 0.48 -3.53 77.49
CA MET A 1 -0.87 -3.12 77.02
C MET A 1 -1.26 -4.12 75.95
N GLN A 2 -1.92 -5.21 76.36
CA GLN A 2 -3.38 -5.44 76.37
C GLN A 2 -3.91 -6.00 75.05
N ASN A 3 -4.35 -7.26 75.17
CA ASN A 3 -5.12 -8.08 74.23
C ASN A 3 -6.40 -7.39 73.75
N LEU A 4 -6.91 -7.84 72.60
CA LEU A 4 -8.19 -8.58 72.41
C LEU A 4 -8.49 -8.57 70.89
N SER A 5 -8.44 -9.67 70.14
CA SER A 5 -9.22 -10.91 70.22
C SER A 5 -10.48 -10.89 69.34
N LYS A 6 -10.51 -11.86 68.40
CA LYS A 6 -11.68 -12.62 67.87
C LYS A 6 -12.56 -11.88 66.86
N LYS A 7 -13.14 -12.50 65.83
CA LYS A 7 -13.52 -13.91 65.56
C LYS A 7 -13.83 -13.97 64.03
N GLN A 8 -13.41 -14.99 63.25
CA GLN A 8 -14.12 -16.28 63.01
C GLN A 8 -15.63 -16.09 62.76
N GLU A 9 -16.32 -16.68 61.78
CA GLU A 9 -16.11 -17.85 60.91
C GLU A 9 -17.35 -17.90 59.98
N SER A 10 -17.29 -18.44 58.77
CA SER A 10 -17.73 -19.82 58.44
C SER A 10 -17.55 -19.92 56.93
N ASN A 11 -16.74 -20.79 56.31
CA ASN A 11 -16.54 -22.22 56.41
C ASN A 11 -17.74 -23.08 55.96
N LYS A 12 -17.40 -24.20 55.29
CA LYS A 12 -18.17 -25.19 54.50
C LYS A 12 -18.19 -24.85 53.00
N GLY A 13 -17.36 -25.46 52.15
CA GLY A 13 -17.23 -26.91 51.90
C GLY A 13 -18.31 -27.31 50.88
N THR A 14 -18.16 -28.20 49.90
CA THR A 14 -17.11 -29.11 49.42
C THR A 14 -17.59 -29.53 48.00
N LEU A 15 -16.68 -30.05 47.17
CA LEU A 15 -16.90 -30.64 45.84
C LEU A 15 -18.25 -31.34 45.60
N THR A 16 -18.79 -31.16 44.39
CA THR A 16 -19.34 -32.27 43.58
C THR A 16 -19.34 -31.95 42.09
N GLU A 17 -19.09 -33.00 41.34
CA GLU A 17 -18.97 -33.20 39.90
C GLU A 17 -20.27 -32.97 39.08
N PHE A 18 -20.05 -32.66 37.79
CA PHE A 18 -20.91 -32.83 36.59
C PHE A 18 -22.39 -32.45 36.64
N ASP A 19 -22.77 -31.38 35.91
CA ASP A 19 -23.75 -31.48 34.82
C ASP A 19 -23.81 -30.18 33.99
N GLY A 20 -23.92 -30.31 32.67
CA GLY A 20 -23.74 -29.24 31.71
C GLY A 20 -24.87 -28.23 31.64
N ILE A 21 -24.51 -26.95 31.43
CA ILE A 21 -25.33 -25.98 30.70
C ILE A 21 -24.37 -25.23 29.77
N ILE A 22 -24.64 -25.38 28.47
CA ILE A 22 -24.10 -24.53 27.41
C ILE A 22 -24.52 -23.09 27.74
N HIS A 23 -23.63 -22.32 28.34
CA HIS A 23 -23.73 -20.86 28.29
C HIS A 23 -22.86 -20.39 27.13
N LEU A 24 -23.43 -20.48 25.93
CA LEU A 24 -23.15 -19.54 24.85
C LEU A 24 -23.39 -18.15 25.45
N SER A 25 -22.33 -17.49 25.92
CA SER A 25 -22.45 -16.14 26.45
C SER A 25 -22.79 -15.21 25.29
N ASP A 26 -24.01 -14.67 25.29
CA ASP A 26 -24.50 -13.33 24.90
C ASP A 26 -23.62 -12.38 24.03
N ALA A 27 -22.73 -12.87 23.18
CA ALA A 27 -21.77 -12.05 22.43
C ALA A 27 -21.97 -12.09 20.90
N ASP A 28 -22.76 -13.01 20.36
CA ASP A 28 -22.94 -13.15 18.90
C ASP A 28 -24.42 -13.23 18.49
N GLN A 29 -25.25 -12.30 18.97
CA GLN A 29 -26.52 -11.98 18.30
C GLN A 29 -26.31 -10.77 17.40
N ILE A 30 -25.63 -10.97 16.28
CA ILE A 30 -25.76 -10.05 15.15
C ILE A 30 -27.18 -10.26 14.63
N THR A 31 -28.04 -9.25 14.79
CA THR A 31 -29.40 -9.30 14.28
C THR A 31 -29.40 -9.33 12.75
N ILE A 32 -30.44 -9.90 12.13
CA ILE A 32 -30.53 -10.02 10.66
C ILE A 32 -30.38 -8.65 9.98
N ASP A 33 -30.87 -7.58 10.63
CA ASP A 33 -30.75 -6.20 10.17
C ASP A 33 -29.29 -5.68 10.19
N GLU A 34 -28.48 -6.09 11.18
CA GLU A 34 -27.06 -5.76 11.25
C GLU A 34 -26.22 -6.54 10.23
N LEU A 35 -26.59 -7.81 9.95
CA LEU A 35 -26.01 -8.60 8.86
C LEU A 35 -26.34 -8.01 7.49
N GLU A 36 -27.58 -7.56 7.27
CA GLU A 36 -27.97 -6.85 6.04
C GLU A 36 -27.27 -5.50 5.89
N GLY A 37 -27.12 -4.73 6.98
CA GLY A 37 -26.40 -3.46 6.98
C GLY A 37 -24.90 -3.62 6.70
N ALA A 38 -24.27 -4.63 7.31
CA ALA A 38 -22.87 -4.98 7.05
C ALA A 38 -22.68 -5.52 5.61
N ALA A 39 -23.59 -6.33 5.10
CA ALA A 39 -23.54 -6.84 3.73
C ALA A 39 -23.79 -5.75 2.67
N LYS A 40 -24.72 -4.82 2.91
CA LYS A 40 -24.97 -3.66 2.03
C LYS A 40 -23.79 -2.68 2.04
N SER A 41 -23.20 -2.41 3.20
CA SER A 41 -22.00 -1.57 3.29
C SER A 41 -20.77 -2.25 2.67
N ALA A 42 -20.56 -3.55 2.87
CA ALA A 42 -19.50 -4.31 2.20
C ALA A 42 -19.70 -4.41 0.67
N GLY A 43 -20.94 -4.54 0.22
CA GLY A 43 -21.32 -4.47 -1.19
C GLY A 43 -20.98 -3.11 -1.81
N SER A 44 -21.35 -2.03 -1.10
CA SER A 44 -21.02 -0.66 -1.49
C SER A 44 -19.50 -0.40 -1.51
N VAL A 45 -18.74 -0.87 -0.52
CA VAL A 45 -17.27 -0.73 -0.47
C VAL A 45 -16.60 -1.46 -1.63
N ARG A 46 -17.06 -2.67 -1.96
CA ARG A 46 -16.51 -3.46 -3.08
C ARG A 46 -16.82 -2.83 -4.43
N GLU A 47 -18.03 -2.29 -4.61
CA GLU A 47 -18.38 -1.52 -5.80
C GLU A 47 -17.54 -0.26 -5.92
N TRP A 48 -17.30 0.43 -4.80
CA TRP A 48 -16.50 1.64 -4.79
C TRP A 48 -15.03 1.39 -5.11
N GLN A 49 -14.47 0.29 -4.62
CA GLN A 49 -13.14 -0.16 -5.00
C GLN A 49 -13.06 -0.48 -6.50
N LYS A 50 -14.05 -1.17 -7.07
CA LYS A 50 -14.08 -1.44 -8.52
C LYS A 50 -14.12 -0.16 -9.34
N THR A 51 -14.92 0.82 -8.94
CA THR A 51 -14.97 2.11 -9.65
C THR A 51 -13.64 2.86 -9.56
N LYS A 52 -13.01 2.84 -8.38
CA LYS A 52 -11.67 3.41 -8.19
C LYS A 52 -10.64 2.74 -9.11
N ASP A 53 -10.60 1.42 -9.13
CA ASP A 53 -9.68 0.65 -9.97
C ASP A 53 -9.88 0.98 -11.47
N LEU A 54 -11.14 1.08 -11.92
CA LEU A 54 -11.46 1.45 -13.30
C LEU A 54 -11.02 2.88 -13.63
N LEU A 55 -11.20 3.82 -12.70
CA LEU A 55 -10.76 5.20 -12.84
C LEU A 55 -9.23 5.29 -12.94
N GLU A 56 -8.50 4.61 -12.07
CA GLU A 56 -7.04 4.53 -12.13
C GLU A 56 -6.56 3.92 -13.45
N GLN A 57 -7.22 2.86 -13.93
CA GLN A 57 -6.92 2.25 -15.22
C GLN A 57 -7.12 3.25 -16.37
N LYS A 58 -8.27 3.94 -16.42
CA LYS A 58 -8.57 4.91 -17.48
C LYS A 58 -7.63 6.12 -17.44
N ALA A 59 -7.32 6.61 -16.24
CA ALA A 59 -6.36 7.70 -16.07
C ALA A 59 -4.95 7.28 -16.55
N THR A 60 -4.52 6.07 -16.21
CA THR A 60 -3.24 5.52 -16.69
C THR A 60 -3.21 5.42 -18.22
N SER A 61 -4.27 4.89 -18.85
CA SER A 61 -4.38 4.82 -20.31
C SER A 61 -4.38 6.20 -20.99
N ALA A 62 -4.91 7.23 -20.34
CA ALA A 62 -4.89 8.59 -20.87
C ALA A 62 -3.49 9.25 -20.73
N ILE A 63 -2.72 8.86 -19.72
CA ILE A 63 -1.40 9.41 -19.41
C ILE A 63 -0.28 8.76 -20.22
N GLU A 64 -0.39 7.45 -20.49
CA GLU A 64 0.63 6.66 -21.16
C GLU A 64 1.13 7.26 -22.50
N PRO A 65 0.28 7.78 -23.40
CA PRO A 65 0.75 8.41 -24.64
C PRO A 65 1.70 9.60 -24.40
N TYR A 66 1.46 10.38 -23.34
CA TYR A 66 2.32 11.52 -23.00
C TYR A 66 3.66 11.07 -22.41
N VAL A 67 3.66 9.98 -21.65
CA VAL A 67 4.90 9.37 -21.15
C VAL A 67 5.74 8.86 -22.33
N LEU A 68 5.13 8.16 -23.28
CA LEU A 68 5.82 7.66 -24.47
C LEU A 68 6.40 8.81 -25.32
N ALA A 69 5.64 9.89 -25.52
CA ALA A 69 6.12 11.07 -26.23
C ALA A 69 7.35 11.69 -25.54
N ILE A 70 7.33 11.82 -24.22
CA ILE A 70 8.48 12.34 -23.45
C ILE A 70 9.70 11.42 -23.56
N LEU A 71 9.50 10.10 -23.56
CA LEU A 71 10.59 9.15 -23.76
C LEU A 71 11.19 9.30 -25.17
N GLU A 72 10.36 9.42 -26.20
CA GLU A 72 10.78 9.64 -27.58
C GLU A 72 11.58 10.95 -27.75
N GLU A 73 11.06 12.07 -27.20
CA GLU A 73 11.75 13.37 -27.20
C GLU A 73 13.12 13.28 -26.53
N ASN A 74 13.22 12.49 -25.48
CA ASN A 74 14.48 12.25 -24.77
C ASN A 74 15.36 11.18 -25.41
N LYS A 75 14.98 10.62 -26.57
CA LYS A 75 15.68 9.54 -27.27
C LYS A 75 15.89 8.32 -26.38
N VAL A 76 14.89 8.02 -25.56
CA VAL A 76 14.85 6.89 -24.66
C VAL A 76 14.01 5.82 -25.33
N ASP A 77 14.65 4.74 -25.77
CA ASP A 77 13.94 3.59 -26.30
C ASP A 77 13.34 2.79 -25.12
N PRO A 78 12.00 2.63 -25.03
CA PRO A 78 11.33 1.88 -23.96
C PRO A 78 11.71 0.39 -23.93
N ASP A 79 12.18 -0.15 -25.05
CA ASP A 79 12.65 -1.54 -25.14
C ASP A 79 14.16 -1.66 -24.88
N SER A 80 14.83 -0.57 -24.48
CA SER A 80 16.21 -0.60 -24.00
C SER A 80 16.36 -1.54 -22.81
N GLN A 81 17.38 -2.39 -22.85
CA GLN A 81 17.83 -3.13 -21.68
C GLN A 81 18.87 -2.31 -20.92
N TYR A 82 18.48 -1.78 -19.77
CA TYR A 82 19.42 -1.13 -18.85
C TYR A 82 20.20 -2.17 -18.06
N GLN A 83 21.51 -2.05 -18.05
CA GLN A 83 22.42 -2.99 -17.38
C GLN A 83 22.52 -2.73 -15.87
N ASN A 84 22.23 -1.50 -15.43
CA ASN A 84 22.27 -1.12 -14.02
C ASN A 84 21.37 0.08 -13.71
N ILE A 85 21.07 0.26 -12.42
CA ILE A 85 20.28 1.37 -11.87
C ILE A 85 20.87 2.74 -12.20
N GLY A 86 22.20 2.86 -12.32
CA GLY A 86 22.86 4.12 -12.64
C GLY A 86 22.40 4.67 -13.99
N GLN A 87 22.31 3.81 -15.01
CA GLN A 87 21.81 4.19 -16.34
C GLN A 87 20.36 4.67 -16.29
N ILE A 88 19.50 3.97 -15.55
CA ILE A 88 18.11 4.36 -15.33
C ILE A 88 18.04 5.73 -14.65
N ASN A 89 18.81 5.94 -13.58
CA ASN A 89 18.83 7.20 -12.87
C ASN A 89 19.29 8.36 -13.79
N SER A 90 20.29 8.14 -14.66
CA SER A 90 20.71 9.14 -15.63
C SER A 90 19.61 9.49 -16.63
N VAL A 91 18.86 8.50 -17.12
CA VAL A 91 17.69 8.72 -17.98
C VAL A 91 16.62 9.54 -17.27
N LEU A 92 16.28 9.17 -16.04
CA LEU A 92 15.30 9.91 -15.24
C LEU A 92 15.76 11.35 -14.97
N GLN A 93 17.02 11.57 -14.59
CA GLN A 93 17.57 12.92 -14.39
C GLN A 93 17.44 13.77 -15.66
N LYS A 94 17.72 13.19 -16.83
CA LYS A 94 17.58 13.86 -18.12
C LYS A 94 16.14 14.29 -18.36
N ILE A 95 15.18 13.37 -18.21
CA ILE A 95 13.75 13.64 -18.41
C ILE A 95 13.25 14.70 -17.42
N LEU A 96 13.65 14.61 -16.16
CA LEU A 96 13.16 15.48 -15.09
C LEU A 96 13.78 16.88 -15.13
N SER A 97 14.90 17.07 -15.85
CA SER A 97 15.56 18.38 -15.95
C SER A 97 14.68 19.48 -16.55
N SER A 98 13.64 19.11 -17.31
CA SER A 98 12.65 20.03 -17.91
C SER A 98 11.33 20.09 -17.14
N LEU A 99 11.19 19.37 -16.03
CA LEU A 99 9.96 19.26 -15.25
C LEU A 99 10.16 19.80 -13.82
N PRO A 100 9.10 20.26 -13.14
CA PRO A 100 9.15 20.61 -11.72
C PRO A 100 9.18 19.35 -10.86
N ALA A 101 10.24 18.56 -11.01
CA ALA A 101 10.43 17.28 -10.34
C ALA A 101 11.93 16.98 -10.14
N GLN A 102 12.25 16.19 -9.11
CA GLN A 102 13.61 15.83 -8.76
C GLN A 102 13.71 14.32 -8.58
N THR A 103 14.77 13.70 -9.10
CA THR A 103 15.07 12.30 -8.81
C THR A 103 16.23 12.16 -7.83
N THR A 104 16.12 11.17 -6.96
CA THR A 104 17.14 10.73 -6.02
C THR A 104 17.30 9.22 -6.13
N CYS A 105 18.55 8.77 -6.12
CA CYS A 105 18.90 7.36 -6.18
C CYS A 105 19.79 7.00 -4.99
N TYR A 106 19.44 5.94 -4.27
CA TYR A 106 20.25 5.44 -3.16
C TYR A 106 20.11 3.92 -2.99
N PHE A 107 21.08 3.33 -2.31
CA PHE A 107 21.18 1.89 -2.10
C PHE A 107 21.08 1.56 -0.61
N ARG A 108 20.26 0.58 -0.25
CA ARG A 108 20.13 0.11 1.13
C ARG A 108 19.65 -1.34 1.17
N ALA A 109 20.28 -2.17 2.00
CA ALA A 109 19.87 -3.55 2.29
C ALA A 109 19.63 -4.42 1.02
N GLY A 110 20.57 -4.38 0.06
CA GLY A 110 20.47 -5.16 -1.19
C GLY A 110 19.37 -4.67 -2.14
N LYS A 111 18.91 -3.43 -1.97
CA LYS A 111 17.90 -2.81 -2.83
C LYS A 111 18.40 -1.46 -3.33
N ALA A 112 17.98 -1.13 -4.53
CA ALA A 112 18.11 0.20 -5.10
C ALA A 112 16.78 0.93 -5.04
N TYR A 113 16.83 2.19 -4.62
CA TYR A 113 15.67 3.06 -4.47
C TYR A 113 15.81 4.22 -5.44
N LEU A 114 14.90 4.30 -6.41
CA LEU A 114 14.75 5.42 -7.32
C LEU A 114 13.53 6.20 -6.89
N ARG A 115 13.71 7.44 -6.45
CA ARG A 115 12.63 8.28 -5.92
C ARG A 115 12.50 9.54 -6.76
N ILE A 116 11.28 9.85 -7.21
CA ILE A 116 10.91 11.11 -7.85
C ILE A 116 10.01 11.89 -6.90
N SER A 117 10.37 13.14 -6.60
CA SER A 117 9.53 14.10 -5.87
C SER A 117 9.07 15.19 -6.85
N HIS A 118 7.82 15.63 -6.78
CA HIS A 118 7.24 16.62 -7.70
C HIS A 118 6.19 17.51 -7.02
N GLU A 119 5.55 18.41 -7.76
CA GLU A 119 4.50 19.31 -7.26
C GLU A 119 3.14 19.14 -7.98
N MET A 120 3.04 18.17 -8.91
CA MET A 120 1.90 17.98 -9.82
C MET A 120 0.69 17.20 -9.26
N GLY A 121 0.60 17.00 -7.93
CA GLY A 121 -0.54 16.28 -7.34
C GLY A 121 -0.67 14.82 -7.79
N ASP A 122 -1.87 14.27 -7.68
CA ASP A 122 -2.16 12.87 -8.03
C ASP A 122 -1.91 12.56 -9.51
N VAL A 123 -2.11 13.53 -10.39
CA VAL A 123 -1.81 13.38 -11.82
C VAL A 123 -0.30 13.18 -12.04
N GLY A 124 0.54 13.91 -11.30
CA GLY A 124 1.99 13.69 -11.30
C GLY A 124 2.35 12.27 -10.85
N ASN A 125 1.72 11.77 -9.79
CA ASN A 125 1.96 10.40 -9.30
C ASN A 125 1.65 9.37 -10.39
N LEU A 126 0.51 9.51 -11.08
CA LEU A 126 0.12 8.62 -12.18
C LEU A 126 1.09 8.72 -13.37
N PHE A 127 1.49 9.94 -13.74
CA PHE A 127 2.48 10.18 -14.78
C PHE A 127 3.81 9.48 -14.48
N PHE A 128 4.40 9.71 -13.31
CA PHE A 128 5.67 9.11 -12.98
C PHE A 128 5.59 7.62 -12.70
N LYS A 129 4.41 7.11 -12.29
CA LYS A 129 4.17 5.67 -12.17
C LYS A 129 4.27 5.01 -13.55
N SER A 130 3.60 5.59 -14.55
CA SER A 130 3.70 5.13 -15.93
C SER A 130 5.12 5.28 -16.50
N LEU A 131 5.82 6.37 -16.16
CA LEU A 131 7.23 6.54 -16.53
C LEU A 131 8.12 5.42 -15.95
N PHE A 132 7.98 5.10 -14.67
CA PHE A 132 8.72 3.99 -14.07
C PHE A 132 8.40 2.65 -14.73
N TYR A 133 7.12 2.36 -15.02
CA TYR A 133 6.76 1.12 -15.71
C TYR A 133 7.45 0.99 -17.07
N ASN A 134 7.56 2.08 -17.82
CA ASN A 134 8.21 2.07 -19.12
C ASN A 134 9.74 1.95 -19.01
N VAL A 135 10.38 2.72 -18.13
CA VAL A 135 11.85 2.70 -17.99
C VAL A 135 12.36 1.43 -17.30
N LEU A 136 11.58 0.85 -16.40
CA LEU A 136 11.94 -0.37 -15.66
C LEU A 136 11.40 -1.65 -16.30
N LYS A 137 10.66 -1.57 -17.41
CA LYS A 137 10.02 -2.70 -18.08
C LYS A 137 10.94 -3.91 -18.27
N ASN A 138 12.19 -3.63 -18.66
CA ASN A 138 13.22 -4.65 -18.91
C ASN A 138 14.28 -4.73 -17.80
N PHE A 139 14.08 -4.02 -16.69
CA PHE A 139 15.01 -3.98 -15.57
C PHE A 139 14.65 -5.04 -14.52
N GLY A 140 14.89 -6.31 -14.88
CA GLY A 140 14.64 -7.47 -14.00
C GLY A 140 13.16 -7.73 -13.71
N GLU A 141 12.88 -8.89 -13.11
CA GLU A 141 11.49 -9.32 -12.84
C GLU A 141 10.86 -8.69 -11.59
N ASP A 142 11.68 -8.08 -10.71
CA ASP A 142 11.24 -7.66 -9.36
C ASP A 142 11.57 -6.20 -9.05
N TYR A 143 10.63 -5.30 -9.37
CA TYR A 143 10.56 -3.98 -8.76
C TYR A 143 9.16 -3.71 -8.19
N HIS A 144 9.11 -2.87 -7.16
CA HIS A 144 7.88 -2.44 -6.54
C HIS A 144 7.80 -0.91 -6.55
N ILE A 145 6.66 -0.37 -6.94
CA ILE A 145 6.41 1.08 -6.94
C ILE A 145 5.55 1.43 -5.73
N GLN A 146 6.00 2.41 -4.95
CA GLN A 146 5.26 3.03 -3.87
C GLN A 146 5.01 4.50 -4.17
N THR A 147 3.83 4.98 -3.79
CA THR A 147 3.43 6.37 -3.93
C THR A 147 3.06 6.92 -2.56
N GLN A 148 3.56 8.11 -2.25
CA GLN A 148 3.24 8.86 -1.05
C GLN A 148 3.29 10.35 -1.39
N GLU A 149 2.20 11.09 -1.23
CA GLU A 149 2.11 12.57 -1.35
C GLU A 149 3.19 13.23 -2.25
N ASN A 150 2.88 13.35 -3.54
CA ASN A 150 3.76 13.91 -4.57
C ASN A 150 5.16 13.29 -4.66
N THR A 151 5.33 12.10 -4.10
CA THR A 151 6.54 11.29 -4.19
C THR A 151 6.17 9.93 -4.73
N ILE A 152 6.98 9.45 -5.65
CA ILE A 152 6.93 8.07 -6.12
C ILE A 152 8.30 7.44 -6.01
N CYS A 153 8.34 6.18 -5.60
CA CYS A 153 9.58 5.43 -5.41
C CYS A 153 9.47 4.05 -6.04
N ALA A 154 10.37 3.75 -6.98
CA ALA A 154 10.64 2.41 -7.44
C ALA A 154 11.74 1.75 -6.59
N ILE A 155 11.44 0.58 -6.07
CA ILE A 155 12.32 -0.23 -5.24
C ILE A 155 12.69 -1.47 -6.04
N CYS A 156 13.94 -1.54 -6.50
CA CYS A 156 14.45 -2.65 -7.31
C CYS A 156 15.33 -3.56 -6.45
N ARG A 157 15.17 -4.87 -6.60
CA ARG A 157 16.13 -5.85 -6.05
C ARG A 157 17.37 -5.87 -6.96
N ILE A 158 18.55 -5.89 -6.34
CA ILE A 158 19.85 -5.92 -7.04
C ILE A 158 20.72 -7.07 -6.52
#